data_AF-A0A962IK51-F1
#
_entry.id   AF-A0A962IK51-F1
#
_cell.length_a   1.000
_cell.length_b   1.000
_cell.length_c   1.000
_cell.angle_alpha   90.00
_cell.angle_beta   90.00
_cell.angle_gamma   90.00
#
_symmetry.space_group_name_H-M   'P 1'
#
loop_
_entity.id
_entity.type
_entity.pdbx_description
1 polymer ?
#
loop_
_entity_poly.entity_id
_entity_poly.type
_entity_poly.pdbx_seq_one_letter_code
_entity_poly.pdbx_strand_id
1 'polypeptide(L)'
;MSWVTDVVLCASHLERFDEDLRLTETIAAVDEINRWLQEQGFGKLADLSEHMSTSGKAAQSPVYGGAFNYLDVGAFKRFVLSRRWQMPESVLLLLSDEEDDGFSVFTPPHRTDTVGEGSP
;
A
#
# COMPACT_ATOMS: atom_id res chain seq x y z
N MET A 1 -17.14 3.96 -22.04
CA MET A 1 -16.87 4.90 -20.93
C MET A 1 -15.54 4.48 -20.33
N SER A 2 -14.70 5.45 -19.96
CA SER A 2 -13.47 5.16 -19.20
C SER A 2 -13.89 5.02 -17.75
N TRP A 3 -13.48 3.97 -17.06
CA TRP A 3 -13.63 3.87 -15.60
C TRP A 3 -12.29 4.21 -14.99
N VAL A 4 -12.24 5.33 -14.26
CA VAL A 4 -11.06 5.75 -13.49
C VAL A 4 -11.18 5.18 -12.10
N THR A 5 -10.15 4.47 -11.65
CA THR A 5 -10.00 4.05 -10.26
C THR A 5 -8.96 4.93 -9.57
N ASP A 6 -9.38 5.62 -8.52
CA ASP A 6 -8.47 6.32 -7.61
C ASP A 6 -7.95 5.35 -6.54
N VAL A 7 -6.64 5.36 -6.35
CA VAL A 7 -5.92 4.54 -5.38
C VAL A 7 -5.19 5.43 -4.40
N VAL A 8 -5.40 5.19 -3.10
CA VAL A 8 -4.58 5.74 -2.02
C VAL A 8 -4.10 4.62 -1.13
N LEU A 9 -2.81 4.57 -0.84
CA LEU A 9 -2.18 3.58 0.02
C LEU A 9 -1.44 4.30 1.15
N CYS A 10 -1.91 4.11 2.38
CA CYS A 10 -1.24 4.59 3.57
C CYS A 10 -0.52 3.42 4.25
N ALA A 11 0.69 3.67 4.72
CA ALA A 11 1.47 2.69 5.46
C ALA A 11 2.05 3.32 6.74
N SER A 12 2.41 2.49 7.71
CA SER A 12 3.19 2.93 8.86
C SER A 12 4.58 3.40 8.43
N HIS A 13 5.11 4.43 9.10
CA HIS A 13 6.52 4.79 8.92
C HIS A 13 7.48 3.65 9.29
N LEU A 14 7.04 2.71 10.14
CA LEU A 14 7.82 1.53 10.51
C LEU A 14 8.08 0.60 9.30
N GLU A 15 7.28 0.67 8.23
CA GLU A 15 7.52 -0.10 7.01
C GLU A 15 8.79 0.35 6.24
N ARG A 16 9.36 1.50 6.59
CA ARG A 16 10.66 1.98 6.06
C ARG A 16 11.85 1.42 6.83
N PHE A 17 11.67 0.50 7.76
CA PHE A 17 12.77 -0.17 8.44
C PHE A 17 12.83 -1.60 7.94
N ASP A 18 14.01 -2.17 7.73
CA ASP A 18 14.13 -3.61 7.46
C ASP A 18 14.05 -4.44 8.76
N GLU A 19 14.19 -5.76 8.66
CA GLU A 19 14.17 -6.67 9.82
C GLU A 19 15.32 -6.41 10.81
N ASP A 20 16.41 -5.77 10.36
CA ASP A 20 17.54 -5.33 11.17
C ASP A 20 17.34 -3.91 11.75
N LEU A 21 16.13 -3.33 11.61
CA LEU A 21 15.78 -1.96 12.00
C LEU A 21 16.62 -0.87 11.31
N ARG A 22 17.11 -1.15 10.09
CA ARG A 22 17.80 -0.16 9.27
C ARG A 22 16.80 0.58 8.41
N LEU A 23 16.92 1.91 8.37
CA LEU A 23 16.11 2.76 7.52
C LEU A 23 16.39 2.46 6.04
N THR A 24 15.34 2.19 5.28
CA THR A 24 15.33 2.02 3.84
C THR A 24 14.79 3.27 3.15
N GLU A 25 15.23 3.52 1.92
CA GLU A 25 14.75 4.66 1.12
C GLU A 25 13.28 4.49 0.74
N THR A 26 12.87 3.25 0.44
CA THR A 26 11.52 2.87 -0.01
C THR A 26 10.94 1.77 0.88
N ILE A 27 9.62 1.57 0.77
CA ILE A 27 8.93 0.42 1.36
C ILE A 27 8.94 -0.70 0.32
N ALA A 28 9.53 -1.86 0.65
CA ALA A 28 9.69 -2.98 -0.29
C ALA A 28 8.35 -3.43 -0.91
N ALA A 29 7.29 -3.51 -0.11
CA ALA A 29 5.95 -3.86 -0.61
C ALA A 29 5.43 -2.85 -1.65
N VAL A 30 5.74 -1.56 -1.48
CA VAL A 30 5.36 -0.51 -2.44
C VAL A 30 6.17 -0.62 -3.73
N ASP A 31 7.46 -0.97 -3.66
CA ASP A 31 8.27 -1.24 -4.85
C ASP A 31 7.72 -2.42 -5.65
N GLU A 32 7.28 -3.47 -4.97
CA GLU A 32 6.63 -4.62 -5.61
C GLU A 32 5.29 -4.26 -6.26
N ILE A 33 4.48 -3.43 -5.60
CA ILE A 33 3.20 -2.91 -6.14
C ILE A 33 3.45 -2.07 -7.38
N ASN A 34 4.43 -1.17 -7.33
CA ASN A 34 4.79 -0.32 -8.46
C ASN A 34 5.31 -1.14 -9.63
N ARG A 35 6.11 -2.19 -9.39
CA ARG A 35 6.54 -3.11 -10.43
C ARG A 35 5.34 -3.85 -11.05
N TRP A 36 4.42 -4.36 -10.23
CA TRP A 36 3.21 -5.01 -10.73
C TRP A 36 2.37 -4.08 -11.61
N LEU A 37 2.14 -2.83 -11.18
CA LEU A 37 1.41 -1.83 -11.96
C LEU A 37 2.08 -1.60 -13.33
N GLN A 38 3.40 -1.47 -13.36
CA GLN A 38 4.15 -1.30 -14.61
C GLN A 38 4.07 -2.52 -15.53
N GLU A 39 4.11 -3.74 -14.98
CA GLU A 39 3.91 -4.98 -15.74
C GLU A 39 2.52 -5.06 -16.37
N GLN A 40 1.51 -4.44 -15.75
CA GLN A 40 0.16 -4.30 -16.30
C GLN A 40 0.01 -3.11 -17.28
N GLY A 41 1.08 -2.35 -17.54
CA GLY A 41 1.06 -1.20 -18.45
C GLY A 41 0.61 0.12 -17.81
N PHE A 42 0.51 0.19 -16.48
CA PHE A 42 0.16 1.40 -15.74
C PHE A 42 1.38 2.22 -15.29
N GLY A 43 1.11 3.45 -14.83
CA GLY A 43 2.07 4.25 -14.08
C GLY A 43 2.32 3.71 -12.67
N LYS A 44 3.25 4.33 -11.95
CA LYS A 44 3.52 4.04 -10.53
C LYS A 44 2.58 4.86 -9.63
N LEU A 45 2.39 4.40 -8.40
CA LEU A 45 1.91 5.24 -7.32
C LEU A 45 2.98 6.30 -7.00
N ALA A 46 2.56 7.57 -6.92
CA ALA A 46 3.41 8.67 -6.49
C ALA A 46 3.52 8.69 -4.96
N ASP A 47 4.69 9.01 -4.41
CA ASP A 47 4.84 9.31 -2.98
C ASP A 47 4.24 10.70 -2.71
N LEU A 48 3.12 10.73 -2.00
CA LEU A 48 2.40 11.94 -1.64
C LEU A 48 2.90 12.54 -0.31
N SER A 49 3.70 11.81 0.46
CA SER A 49 4.13 12.22 1.80
C SER A 49 5.04 13.47 1.78
N GLU A 50 5.75 13.69 0.67
CA GLU A 50 6.58 14.89 0.45
C GLU A 50 5.73 16.18 0.45
N HIS A 51 4.47 16.08 0.02
CA HIS A 51 3.54 17.19 -0.05
C HIS A 51 2.80 17.45 1.27
N MET A 52 3.01 16.60 2.29
CA MET A 52 2.30 16.66 3.58
C MET A 52 3.11 17.32 4.70
N SER A 53 4.18 18.03 4.37
CA SER A 53 4.95 18.77 5.38
C SER A 53 4.20 20.03 5.82
N THR A 54 3.86 20.12 7.11
CA THR A 54 3.28 21.32 7.72
C THR A 54 4.11 21.69 8.94
N SER A 55 4.43 22.98 9.10
CA SER A 55 5.17 23.52 10.25
C SER A 55 6.52 22.83 10.51
N GLY A 56 7.23 22.43 9.45
CA GLY A 56 8.58 21.85 9.55
C GLY A 56 8.64 20.41 10.07
N LYS A 57 7.50 19.71 10.16
CA LYS A 57 7.45 18.29 10.50
C LYS A 57 7.03 17.46 9.28
N ALA A 58 7.75 16.37 9.05
CA ALA A 58 7.37 15.38 8.06
C ALA A 58 6.25 14.48 8.61
N ALA A 59 5.31 14.09 7.75
CA ALA A 59 4.30 13.10 8.10
C ALA A 59 4.96 11.75 8.40
N GLN A 60 4.61 11.12 9.52
CA GLN A 60 5.09 9.79 9.91
C GLN A 60 4.15 8.68 9.42
N SER A 61 3.50 8.91 8.29
CA SER A 61 2.66 7.95 7.60
C SER A 61 2.93 8.14 6.11
N PRO A 62 3.82 7.35 5.50
CA PRO A 62 3.96 7.33 4.06
C PRO A 62 2.60 7.14 3.39
N VAL A 63 2.30 8.00 2.42
CA VAL A 63 1.06 7.96 1.63
C VAL A 63 1.45 7.92 0.17
N TYR A 64 0.86 6.99 -0.56
CA TYR A 64 1.06 6.84 -2.00
C TYR A 64 -0.28 6.97 -2.71
N GLY A 65 -0.29 7.49 -3.93
CA GLY A 65 -1.53 7.59 -4.70
C GLY A 65 -1.36 7.62 -6.21
N GLY A 66 -2.45 7.33 -6.91
CA GLY A 66 -2.54 7.34 -8.36
C GLY A 66 -3.96 7.13 -8.85
N ALA A 67 -4.22 7.48 -10.10
CA ALA A 67 -5.49 7.30 -10.79
C ALA A 67 -5.26 6.47 -12.06
N PHE A 68 -6.05 5.41 -12.24
CA PHE A 68 -5.81 4.39 -13.27
C PHE A 68 -7.07 4.10 -14.07
N ASN A 69 -6.99 4.19 -15.39
CA ASN A 69 -8.08 3.78 -16.27
C ASN A 69 -8.10 2.27 -16.45
N TYR A 70 -9.26 1.64 -16.32
CA TYR A 70 -9.47 0.20 -16.57
C TYR A 70 -8.62 -0.73 -15.67
N LEU A 71 -8.32 -0.29 -14.45
CA LEU A 71 -7.61 -1.12 -13.48
C LEU A 71 -8.52 -2.29 -13.04
N ASP A 72 -8.00 -3.52 -13.09
CA ASP A 72 -8.67 -4.65 -12.41
C ASP A 72 -8.52 -4.48 -10.90
N VAL A 73 -9.49 -3.79 -10.29
CA VAL A 73 -9.59 -3.51 -8.86
C VAL A 73 -9.47 -4.78 -8.02
N GLY A 74 -10.08 -5.88 -8.48
CA GLY A 74 -10.06 -7.16 -7.77
C GLY A 74 -8.66 -7.78 -7.74
N ALA A 75 -7.97 -7.80 -8.88
CA ALA A 75 -6.61 -8.30 -8.98
C ALA A 75 -5.62 -7.41 -8.22
N PHE A 76 -5.72 -6.08 -8.38
CA PHE A 76 -4.87 -5.13 -7.68
C PHE A 76 -5.02 -5.25 -6.16
N LYS A 77 -6.25 -5.24 -5.65
CA LYS A 77 -6.54 -5.43 -4.22
C LYS A 77 -5.91 -6.73 -3.69
N ARG A 78 -6.14 -7.86 -4.37
CA ARG A 78 -5.54 -9.14 -3.95
C ARG A 78 -4.01 -9.08 -3.94
N PHE A 79 -3.42 -8.43 -4.94
CA PHE A 79 -1.97 -8.28 -5.02
C PHE A 79 -1.41 -7.48 -3.83
N VAL A 80 -1.96 -6.28 -3.57
CA VAL A 80 -1.55 -5.40 -2.48
C VAL A 80 -1.70 -6.08 -1.12
N LEU A 81 -2.87 -6.69 -0.86
CA LEU A 81 -3.17 -7.35 0.41
C LEU A 81 -2.36 -8.64 0.65
N SER A 82 -1.80 -9.23 -0.42
CA SER A 82 -0.92 -10.40 -0.33
C SER A 82 0.56 -10.07 -0.06
N ARG A 83 0.93 -8.78 -0.13
CA ARG A 83 2.33 -8.38 0.08
C ARG A 83 2.74 -8.62 1.53
N ARG A 84 4.04 -8.84 1.73
CA ARG A 84 4.63 -8.90 3.07
C ARG A 84 4.76 -7.49 3.63
N TRP A 85 3.85 -7.15 4.53
CA TRP A 85 3.89 -5.95 5.36
C TRP A 85 4.47 -6.30 6.73
N GLN A 86 5.26 -5.40 7.32
CA GLN A 86 5.79 -5.58 8.67
C GLN A 86 4.75 -5.28 9.74
N MET A 87 3.94 -4.26 9.49
CA MET A 87 2.85 -3.78 10.34
C MET A 87 1.55 -3.81 9.52
N PRO A 88 1.06 -5.00 9.11
CA PRO A 88 -0.10 -5.14 8.22
C PRO A 88 -1.35 -4.40 8.73
N GLU A 89 -1.55 -4.33 10.04
CA GLU A 89 -2.65 -3.60 10.67
C GLU A 89 -2.56 -2.08 10.58
N SER A 90 -1.39 -1.56 10.26
CA SER A 90 -1.12 -0.14 10.08
C SER A 90 -1.04 0.25 8.60
N VAL A 91 -1.54 -0.62 7.70
CA VAL A 91 -1.62 -0.39 6.26
C VAL A 91 -3.07 -0.25 5.84
N LEU A 92 -3.39 0.82 5.12
CA LEU A 92 -4.72 1.10 4.59
C LEU A 92 -4.63 1.25 3.08
N LEU A 93 -5.42 0.46 2.35
CA LEU A 93 -5.67 0.64 0.94
C LEU A 93 -7.07 1.23 0.76
N LEU A 94 -7.14 2.43 0.19
CA LEU A 94 -8.38 3.08 -0.18
C LEU A 94 -8.53 3.04 -1.70
N LEU A 95 -9.70 2.59 -2.16
CA LEU A 95 -10.05 2.53 -3.58
C LEU A 95 -11.37 3.26 -3.79
N SER A 96 -11.44 4.12 -4.79
CA SER A 96 -12.69 4.70 -5.27
C SER A 96 -12.82 4.39 -6.75
N ASP A 97 -13.84 3.64 -7.12
CA ASP A 97 -14.29 3.57 -8.51
C ASP A 97 -15.19 4.77 -8.82
N GLU A 98 -15.30 5.17 -10.08
CA GLU A 98 -16.16 6.29 -10.52
C GLU A 98 -17.65 5.99 -10.28
N GLU A 99 -18.00 4.71 -10.16
CA GLU A 99 -19.37 4.26 -9.86
C GLU A 99 -19.65 4.14 -8.35
N ASP A 100 -18.64 4.25 -7.49
CA ASP A 100 -18.80 4.15 -6.04
C ASP A 100 -19.15 5.53 -5.42
N ASP A 101 -20.01 5.53 -4.41
CA ASP A 101 -20.38 6.74 -3.65
C ASP A 101 -19.23 7.27 -2.75
N GLY A 102 -18.11 6.55 -2.67
CA GLY A 102 -16.93 6.93 -1.91
C GLY A 102 -15.88 5.83 -1.79
N PHE A 103 -14.87 6.06 -0.96
CA PHE A 103 -13.76 5.12 -0.81
C PHE A 103 -14.17 3.84 -0.08
N SER A 104 -13.86 2.71 -0.70
CA SER A 104 -13.74 1.42 -0.04
C SER A 104 -12.38 1.32 0.66
N VAL A 105 -12.36 0.83 1.90
CA VAL A 105 -11.14 0.72 2.72
C VAL A 105 -10.81 -0.74 2.99
N PHE A 106 -9.55 -1.12 2.79
CA PHE A 106 -9.05 -2.48 3.00
C PHE A 106 -7.75 -2.46 3.81
N THR A 107 -7.55 -3.49 4.64
CA THR A 107 -6.33 -3.73 5.40
C THR A 107 -5.77 -5.12 5.07
N PRO A 108 -4.44 -5.29 4.99
CA PRO A 108 -3.83 -6.61 4.91
C PRO A 108 -4.23 -7.50 6.11
N PRO A 109 -4.32 -8.82 5.91
CA PRO A 109 -4.62 -9.72 7.02
C PRO A 109 -3.49 -9.69 8.06
N HIS A 110 -3.86 -9.75 9.35
CA HIS A 110 -2.89 -9.94 10.42
C HIS A 110 -2.11 -11.23 10.22
N ARG A 111 -0.79 -11.19 10.43
CA ARG A 111 0.00 -12.41 10.64
C ARG A 111 -0.41 -12.99 11.99
N THR A 112 -1.25 -14.01 11.98
CA THR A 112 -1.22 -14.99 13.06
C THR A 112 0.03 -15.81 12.84
N ASP A 113 1.09 -15.54 13.62
CA ASP A 113 2.18 -16.49 13.72
C ASP A 113 1.58 -17.80 14.24
N THR A 114 1.39 -18.78 13.35
CA THR A 114 1.24 -20.16 13.77
C THR A 114 2.57 -20.55 14.38
N VAL A 115 2.70 -20.28 15.69
CA VAL A 115 3.68 -20.96 16.53
C VAL A 115 3.34 -22.44 16.41
N GLY A 116 4.10 -23.16 15.59
CA GLY A 116 4.07 -24.60 15.59
C GLY A 116 4.46 -25.04 16.99
N GLU A 117 3.51 -25.58 17.74
CA GLU A 117 3.76 -26.37 18.94
C GLU A 117 4.55 -27.62 18.53
N GLY A 118 5.86 -27.45 18.38
CA GLY A 118 6.82 -28.55 18.34
C GLY A 118 7.01 -29.06 19.77
N SER A 119 6.18 -30.01 20.17
CA SER A 119 6.47 -30.88 21.31
C SER A 119 7.71 -31.73 20.99
N PRO A 120 8.65 -31.82 21.93
CA PRO A 120 9.09 -33.13 22.41
C PRO A 120 8.67 -33.38 23.86
#